data_AF-A0AB38SPJ3-F1
#
_entry.id   AF-A0AB38SPJ3-F1
#
_cell.length_a   1.000
_cell.length_b   1.000
_cell.length_c   1.000
_cell.angle_alpha   90.00
_cell.angle_beta   90.00
_cell.angle_gamma   90.00
#
_symmetry.space_group_name_H-M   'P 1'
#
loop_
_entity.id
_entity.type
_entity.pdbx_description
1 polymer ?
#
loop_
_entity_poly.entity_id
_entity_poly.type
_entity_poly.pdbx_seq_one_letter_code
_entity_poly.pdbx_strand_id
1 'polypeptide(L)'
;MKVAIVIAGLIVVAIAALVAIQPSFLKPASLALVKKSDIFGFSPGMTFDETGKLVSQRRYLCRQIRGSYVLECEINGAKVTVDNDDADAKHPIWRVHAELNNPGPQDAAVKSISDQFNAQPIKVHAGWTWIVGRELKLSYDGLALNLVDEAAEARLRKDEAKR
;
A
#
# COMPACT_ATOMS: atom_id res chain seq x y z
N MET A 1 -26.55 -44.77 -6.68
CA MET A 1 -27.10 -43.49 -6.16
C MET A 1 -26.49 -43.03 -4.84
N LYS A 2 -26.22 -43.89 -3.83
CA LYS A 2 -25.65 -43.45 -2.54
C LYS A 2 -24.19 -42.96 -2.60
N VAL A 3 -23.35 -43.57 -3.46
CA VAL A 3 -21.90 -43.25 -3.55
C VAL A 3 -21.64 -41.85 -4.11
N ALA A 4 -22.45 -41.37 -5.07
CA ALA A 4 -22.28 -40.04 -5.67
C ALA A 4 -22.55 -38.90 -4.68
N ILE A 5 -23.51 -39.09 -3.76
CA ILE A 5 -23.84 -38.10 -2.72
C ILE A 5 -22.71 -38.01 -1.68
N VAL A 6 -22.08 -39.15 -1.35
CA VAL A 6 -20.94 -39.19 -0.41
C VAL A 6 -19.71 -38.50 -1.01
N ILE A 7 -19.45 -38.70 -2.32
CA ILE A 7 -18.32 -38.04 -3.02
C ILE A 7 -18.57 -36.54 -3.13
N ALA A 8 -19.79 -36.10 -3.47
CA ALA A 8 -20.13 -34.68 -3.51
C ALA A 8 -20.00 -34.02 -2.13
N GLY A 9 -20.42 -34.71 -1.06
CA GLY A 9 -20.25 -34.23 0.32
C GLY A 9 -18.77 -34.10 0.73
N LEU A 10 -17.93 -35.06 0.35
CA LEU A 10 -16.49 -35.02 0.64
C LEU A 10 -15.76 -33.88 -0.09
N ILE A 11 -16.15 -33.56 -1.32
CA ILE A 11 -15.57 -32.44 -2.08
C ILE A 11 -15.93 -31.10 -1.43
N VAL A 12 -17.18 -30.92 -1.00
CA VAL A 12 -17.62 -29.68 -0.32
C VAL A 12 -16.89 -29.49 1.02
N VAL A 13 -16.69 -30.55 1.79
CA VAL A 13 -15.95 -30.50 3.06
C VAL A 13 -14.45 -30.23 2.83
N ALA A 14 -13.84 -30.80 1.79
CA ALA A 14 -12.46 -30.54 1.44
C ALA A 14 -12.21 -29.09 1.01
N ILE A 15 -13.14 -28.50 0.25
CA ILE A 15 -13.05 -27.08 -0.16
C ILE A 15 -13.24 -26.15 1.05
N ALA A 16 -14.17 -26.44 1.96
CA ALA A 16 -14.36 -25.66 3.18
C ALA A 16 -13.13 -25.72 4.11
N ALA A 17 -12.48 -26.87 4.21
CA ALA A 17 -11.23 -27.03 4.97
C ALA A 17 -10.07 -26.25 4.32
N LEU A 18 -9.94 -26.26 2.99
CA LEU A 18 -8.93 -25.47 2.26
C LEU A 18 -9.10 -23.96 2.46
N VAL A 19 -10.35 -23.47 2.45
CA VAL A 19 -10.65 -22.04 2.70
C VAL A 19 -10.33 -21.63 4.15
N ALA A 20 -10.45 -22.54 5.12
CA ALA A 20 -10.12 -22.26 6.51
C ALA A 20 -8.61 -22.29 6.80
N ILE A 21 -7.83 -23.06 6.04
CA ILE A 21 -6.38 -23.27 6.29
C ILE A 21 -5.52 -22.22 5.58
N GLN A 22 -5.99 -21.61 4.49
CA GLN A 22 -5.28 -20.53 3.80
C GLN A 22 -6.21 -19.34 3.47
N PRO A 23 -6.45 -18.43 4.44
CA PRO A 23 -7.20 -17.20 4.19
C PRO A 23 -6.50 -16.23 3.22
N SER A 24 -5.31 -16.58 2.71
CA SER A 24 -4.42 -15.74 1.91
C SER A 24 -4.66 -15.81 0.40
N PHE A 25 -5.55 -16.68 -0.10
CA PHE A 25 -5.77 -16.84 -1.56
C PHE A 25 -6.84 -15.89 -2.14
N LEU A 26 -7.66 -15.24 -1.31
CA LEU A 26 -8.73 -14.34 -1.77
C LEU A 26 -8.56 -12.88 -1.32
N LYS A 27 -7.42 -12.56 -0.70
CA LYS A 27 -6.97 -11.18 -0.53
C LYS A 27 -5.78 -11.01 -1.47
N PRO A 28 -5.72 -9.94 -2.29
CA PRO A 28 -4.45 -9.58 -2.88
C PRO A 28 -3.44 -9.47 -1.72
N ALA A 29 -2.45 -10.36 -1.71
CA ALA A 29 -1.48 -10.51 -0.63
C ALA A 29 -0.62 -9.24 -0.41
N SER A 30 -0.85 -8.19 -1.19
CA SER A 30 -0.19 -6.91 -1.09
C SER A 30 -0.65 -6.04 0.09
N LEU A 31 -1.84 -6.24 0.68
CA LEU A 31 -2.42 -5.19 1.56
C LEU A 31 -2.98 -5.66 2.91
N ALA A 32 -2.85 -6.94 3.26
CA ALA A 32 -3.59 -7.54 4.38
C ALA A 32 -3.10 -7.19 5.80
N LEU A 33 -2.00 -6.44 5.98
CA LEU A 33 -1.42 -6.14 7.31
C LEU A 33 -0.98 -4.67 7.45
N VAL A 34 -1.82 -3.79 6.92
CA VAL A 34 -1.63 -2.35 6.79
C VAL A 34 -2.52 -1.64 7.82
N LYS A 35 -1.93 -0.76 8.64
CA LYS A 35 -2.64 0.18 9.53
C LYS A 35 -3.45 1.12 8.63
N LYS A 36 -4.61 1.59 9.08
CA LYS A 36 -5.69 2.21 8.26
C LYS A 36 -5.31 3.38 7.33
N SER A 37 -4.07 3.87 7.32
CA SER A 37 -3.60 4.99 6.50
C SER A 37 -2.14 4.79 6.04
N ASP A 38 -1.75 3.57 5.67
CA ASP A 38 -0.38 3.29 5.22
C ASP A 38 -0.33 2.45 3.92
N ILE A 39 0.83 2.39 3.28
CA ILE A 39 1.11 1.51 2.15
C ILE A 39 2.24 0.57 2.61
N PHE A 40 1.98 -0.73 2.69
CA PHE A 40 2.94 -1.76 3.18
C PHE A 40 3.53 -1.49 4.59
N GLY A 41 2.89 -0.68 5.42
CA GLY A 41 3.34 -0.23 6.72
C GLY A 41 3.90 1.21 6.73
N PHE A 42 4.16 1.80 5.56
CA PHE A 42 4.71 3.15 5.44
C PHE A 42 3.60 4.20 5.37
N SER A 43 3.64 5.17 6.27
CA SER A 43 2.66 6.24 6.36
C SER A 43 3.36 7.59 6.43
N PRO A 44 2.85 8.63 5.74
CA PRO A 44 3.34 9.98 5.94
C PRO A 44 3.34 10.39 7.43
N GLY A 45 4.36 11.12 7.85
CA GLY A 45 4.62 11.49 9.24
C GLY A 45 5.51 10.51 10.03
N MET A 46 5.68 9.26 9.57
CA MET A 46 6.67 8.36 10.16
C MET A 46 8.08 8.91 9.97
N THR A 47 8.88 8.96 11.03
CA THR A 47 10.27 9.41 10.98
C THR A 47 11.17 8.39 10.26
N PHE A 48 12.36 8.83 9.84
CA PHE A 48 13.32 7.95 9.20
C PHE A 48 13.78 6.79 10.11
N ASP A 49 13.92 7.02 11.41
CA ASP A 49 14.23 5.96 12.40
C ASP A 49 13.09 4.94 12.53
N GLU A 50 11.84 5.39 12.61
CA GLU A 50 10.67 4.50 12.62
C GLU A 50 10.57 3.68 11.34
N THR A 51 10.88 4.30 10.20
CA THR A 51 10.94 3.65 8.88
C THR A 51 12.01 2.56 8.85
N GLY A 52 13.22 2.85 9.35
CA GLY A 52 14.32 1.87 9.44
C GLY A 52 13.98 0.68 10.35
N LYS A 53 13.29 0.92 11.47
CA LYS A 53 12.79 -0.14 12.36
C LYS A 53 11.75 -1.01 11.65
N LEU A 54 10.79 -0.40 10.95
CA LEU A 54 9.78 -1.13 10.20
C LEU A 54 10.42 -2.04 9.14
N VAL A 55 11.34 -1.49 8.34
CA VAL A 55 12.06 -2.23 7.30
C VAL A 55 12.80 -3.43 7.89
N SER A 56 13.50 -3.22 9.00
CA SER A 56 14.24 -4.28 9.70
C SER A 56 13.31 -5.35 10.27
N GLN A 57 12.21 -4.94 10.92
CA GLN A 57 11.23 -5.84 11.52
C GLN A 57 10.50 -6.69 10.47
N ARG A 58 10.11 -6.07 9.35
CA ARG A 58 9.41 -6.71 8.23
C ARG A 58 10.35 -7.46 7.28
N ARG A 59 11.66 -7.26 7.43
CA ARG A 59 12.73 -7.78 6.54
C ARG A 59 12.51 -7.39 5.08
N TYR A 60 12.09 -6.15 4.85
CA TYR A 60 11.94 -5.64 3.50
C TYR A 60 13.30 -5.46 2.84
N LEU A 61 13.37 -5.78 1.55
CA LEU A 61 14.56 -5.56 0.73
C LEU A 61 14.53 -4.10 0.27
N CYS A 62 15.14 -3.23 1.07
CA CYS A 62 15.21 -1.81 0.79
C CYS A 62 16.65 -1.35 0.55
N ARG A 63 16.80 -0.40 -0.36
CA ARG A 63 18.04 0.36 -0.57
C ARG A 63 17.74 1.84 -0.35
N GLN A 64 18.61 2.52 0.38
CA GLN A 64 18.59 3.97 0.45
C GLN A 64 19.34 4.54 -0.77
N ILE A 65 18.76 5.55 -1.42
CA ILE A 65 19.43 6.28 -2.48
C ILE A 65 20.56 7.11 -1.85
N ARG A 66 21.77 7.02 -2.41
CA ARG A 66 22.93 7.72 -1.85
C ARG A 66 22.72 9.23 -1.89
N GLY A 67 22.94 9.87 -0.75
CA GLY A 67 22.87 11.33 -0.63
C GLY A 67 21.45 11.89 -0.53
N SER A 68 20.43 11.05 -0.34
CA SER A 68 19.05 11.49 -0.05
C SER A 68 18.44 10.66 1.08
N TYR A 69 17.29 11.08 1.57
CA TYR A 69 16.47 10.29 2.50
C TYR A 69 15.38 9.49 1.76
N VAL A 70 15.62 9.13 0.50
CA VAL A 70 14.71 8.28 -0.28
C VAL A 70 15.04 6.81 -0.09
N LEU A 71 14.03 6.01 0.25
CA LEU A 71 14.12 4.57 0.35
C LEU A 71 13.40 3.90 -0.81
N GLU A 72 14.06 2.98 -1.50
CA GLU A 72 13.43 2.12 -2.50
C GLU A 72 13.38 0.69 -1.97
N CYS A 73 12.20 0.09 -1.93
CA CYS A 73 11.95 -1.26 -1.46
C CYS A 73 11.30 -2.12 -2.54
N GLU A 74 11.62 -3.41 -2.54
CA GLU A 74 10.87 -4.42 -3.29
C GLU A 74 10.03 -5.25 -2.30
N ILE A 75 8.71 -5.13 -2.40
CA ILE A 75 7.77 -5.74 -1.45
C ILE A 75 6.69 -6.48 -2.22
N ASN A 76 6.65 -7.81 -2.09
CA ASN A 76 5.69 -8.68 -2.78
C ASN A 76 5.63 -8.43 -4.30
N GLY A 77 6.78 -8.14 -4.92
CA GLY A 77 6.87 -7.81 -6.33
C GLY A 77 6.31 -6.42 -6.68
N ALA A 78 6.06 -5.54 -5.72
CA ALA A 78 5.82 -4.13 -5.97
C ALA A 78 7.10 -3.32 -5.71
N LYS A 79 7.35 -2.31 -6.54
CA LYS A 79 8.42 -1.34 -6.31
C LYS A 79 7.86 -0.20 -5.47
N VAL A 80 8.35 -0.04 -4.24
CA VAL A 80 7.89 0.97 -3.28
C VAL A 80 8.98 2.00 -3.10
N THR A 81 8.66 3.27 -3.33
CA THR A 81 9.53 4.42 -3.07
C THR A 81 8.95 5.20 -1.90
N VAL A 82 9.79 5.48 -0.92
CA VAL A 82 9.46 6.22 0.29
C VAL A 82 10.29 7.50 0.29
N ASP A 83 9.63 8.64 0.16
CA ASP A 83 10.28 9.95 0.18
C ASP A 83 10.13 10.57 1.57
N ASN A 84 11.28 10.81 2.20
CA ASN A 84 11.37 11.52 3.47
C ASN A 84 11.75 12.99 3.23
N ASP A 85 11.39 13.86 4.17
CA ASP A 85 11.64 15.30 4.07
C ASP A 85 13.06 15.64 4.54
N ASP A 86 13.92 16.00 3.60
CA ASP A 86 15.31 16.37 3.85
C ASP A 86 15.46 17.66 4.69
N ALA A 87 14.44 18.53 4.72
CA ALA A 87 14.50 19.82 5.42
C ALA A 87 14.18 19.73 6.92
N ASP A 88 13.46 18.69 7.36
CA ASP A 88 13.13 18.45 8.76
C ASP A 88 14.17 17.53 9.42
N ALA A 89 14.59 17.83 10.64
CA ALA A 89 15.63 17.08 11.35
C ALA A 89 15.26 15.60 11.63
N LYS A 90 13.97 15.26 11.66
CA LYS A 90 13.49 13.88 11.86
C LYS A 90 13.28 13.13 10.56
N HIS A 91 13.37 13.81 9.42
CA HIS A 91 13.13 13.28 8.09
C HIS A 91 11.84 12.45 8.02
N PRO A 92 10.65 13.02 8.32
CA PRO A 92 9.40 12.30 8.21
C PRO A 92 9.09 11.94 6.76
N ILE A 93 8.45 10.79 6.54
CA ILE A 93 7.87 10.44 5.25
C ILE A 93 6.85 11.51 4.88
N TRP A 94 6.91 12.04 3.66
CA TRP A 94 5.87 12.92 3.12
C TRP A 94 5.16 12.29 1.91
N ARG A 95 5.79 11.30 1.26
CA ARG A 95 5.21 10.55 0.15
C ARG A 95 5.62 9.08 0.18
N VAL A 96 4.67 8.21 -0.16
CA VAL A 96 4.89 6.80 -0.44
C VAL A 96 4.29 6.47 -1.80
N HIS A 97 5.12 6.04 -2.74
CA HIS A 97 4.73 5.63 -4.09
C HIS A 97 4.96 4.13 -4.26
N ALA A 98 3.98 3.37 -4.74
CA ALA A 98 4.08 1.94 -4.93
C ALA A 98 3.59 1.53 -6.32
N GLU A 99 4.52 1.09 -7.16
CA GLU A 99 4.23 0.54 -8.49
C GLU A 99 3.90 -0.94 -8.37
N LEU A 100 2.69 -1.30 -8.80
CA LEU A 100 2.16 -2.66 -8.71
C LEU A 100 2.47 -3.39 -10.01
N ASN A 101 3.21 -4.50 -9.94
CA ASN A 101 3.54 -5.29 -11.13
C ASN A 101 2.32 -6.02 -11.73
N ASN A 102 1.32 -6.34 -10.92
CA ASN A 102 0.07 -6.95 -11.38
C ASN A 102 -1.11 -6.44 -10.53
N PRO A 103 -1.69 -5.29 -10.88
CA PRO A 103 -2.78 -4.69 -10.11
C PRO A 103 -4.11 -5.46 -10.22
N GLY A 104 -4.22 -6.41 -11.15
CA GLY A 104 -5.48 -7.10 -11.44
C GLY A 104 -6.55 -6.18 -12.05
N PRO A 105 -7.82 -6.61 -12.08
CA PRO A 105 -8.92 -5.78 -12.58
C PRO A 105 -9.09 -4.50 -11.75
N GLN A 106 -9.19 -3.35 -12.44
CA GLN A 106 -9.24 -2.04 -11.78
C GLN A 106 -10.37 -1.91 -10.76
N ASP A 107 -11.58 -2.38 -11.08
CA ASP A 107 -12.72 -2.32 -10.14
C ASP A 107 -12.47 -3.12 -8.85
N ALA A 108 -11.80 -4.27 -8.96
CA ALA A 108 -11.42 -5.07 -7.80
C ALA A 108 -10.35 -4.37 -6.95
N ALA A 109 -9.34 -3.76 -7.61
CA ALA A 109 -8.31 -2.99 -6.94
C ALA A 109 -8.90 -1.77 -6.20
N VAL A 110 -9.72 -0.97 -6.88
CA VAL A 110 -10.40 0.21 -6.32
C VAL A 110 -11.26 -0.18 -5.11
N LYS A 111 -12.02 -1.28 -5.22
CA LYS A 111 -12.80 -1.80 -4.09
C LYS A 111 -11.89 -2.20 -2.93
N SER A 112 -10.84 -2.97 -3.20
CA SER A 112 -9.88 -3.43 -2.17
C SER A 112 -9.22 -2.25 -1.44
N ILE A 113 -8.81 -1.21 -2.18
CA ILE A 113 -8.21 0.01 -1.61
C ILE A 113 -9.23 0.74 -0.74
N SER A 114 -10.46 0.91 -1.25
CA SER A 114 -11.54 1.58 -0.51
C SER A 114 -11.85 0.87 0.81
N ASP A 115 -11.91 -0.46 0.78
CA ASP A 115 -12.14 -1.29 1.98
C ASP A 115 -10.98 -1.17 2.97
N GLN A 116 -9.74 -1.18 2.48
CA GLN A 116 -8.53 -1.08 3.31
C GLN A 116 -8.42 0.26 4.05
N PHE A 117 -8.63 1.36 3.34
CA PHE A 117 -8.54 2.71 3.90
C PHE A 117 -9.87 3.19 4.50
N ASN A 118 -10.94 2.40 4.39
CA ASN A 118 -12.28 2.75 4.82
C ASN A 118 -12.72 4.13 4.30
N ALA A 119 -12.47 4.38 3.01
CA ALA A 119 -12.70 5.65 2.35
C ALA A 119 -13.39 5.42 1.00
N GLN A 120 -14.23 6.37 0.58
CA GLN A 120 -14.89 6.28 -0.72
C GLN A 120 -13.97 6.76 -1.84
N PRO A 121 -13.92 6.05 -2.98
CA PRO A 121 -13.13 6.47 -4.13
C PRO A 121 -13.80 7.65 -4.84
N ILE A 122 -13.00 8.64 -5.19
CA ILE A 122 -13.37 9.76 -6.05
C ILE A 122 -12.74 9.50 -7.41
N LYS A 123 -13.56 9.28 -8.44
CA LYS A 123 -13.08 9.10 -9.80
C LYS A 123 -12.58 10.45 -10.36
N VAL A 124 -11.36 10.46 -10.88
CA VAL A 124 -10.73 11.61 -11.55
C VAL A 124 -10.35 11.22 -12.98
N HIS A 125 -9.90 12.19 -13.78
CA HIS A 125 -9.57 11.94 -15.19
C HIS A 125 -8.51 10.85 -15.38
N ALA A 126 -7.51 10.80 -14.48
CA ALA A 126 -6.36 9.89 -14.57
C ALA A 126 -6.44 8.70 -13.59
N GLY A 127 -7.62 8.36 -13.05
CA GLY A 127 -7.78 7.25 -12.12
C GLY A 127 -8.70 7.55 -10.95
N TRP A 128 -8.26 7.24 -9.73
CA TRP A 128 -9.03 7.36 -8.50
C TRP A 128 -8.22 8.03 -7.41
N THR A 129 -8.92 8.74 -6.53
CA THR A 129 -8.34 9.35 -5.34
C THR A 129 -9.19 9.09 -4.11
N TRP A 130 -8.57 9.06 -2.94
CA TRP A 130 -9.24 8.94 -1.64
C TRP A 130 -8.66 9.97 -0.68
N ILE A 131 -9.50 10.44 0.23
CA ILE A 131 -9.08 11.23 1.38
C ILE A 131 -8.98 10.24 2.55
N VAL A 132 -7.76 9.92 2.98
CA VAL A 132 -7.48 8.75 3.87
C VAL A 132 -6.97 9.13 5.26
N GLY A 133 -7.32 10.33 5.71
CA GLY A 133 -6.91 10.90 6.98
C GLY A 133 -7.10 12.41 6.95
N ARG A 134 -6.60 13.11 7.98
CA ARG A 134 -6.52 14.56 7.94
C ARG A 134 -5.31 14.91 7.08
N GLU A 135 -5.56 15.55 5.92
CA GLU A 135 -4.53 16.05 4.99
C GLU A 135 -3.71 14.98 4.23
N LEU A 136 -4.15 13.72 4.28
CA LEU A 136 -3.57 12.64 3.49
C LEU A 136 -4.40 12.34 2.25
N LYS A 137 -3.73 12.35 1.10
CA LYS A 137 -4.32 12.00 -0.18
C LYS A 137 -3.71 10.71 -0.70
N LEU A 138 -4.58 9.75 -0.99
CA LEU A 138 -4.23 8.54 -1.72
C LEU A 138 -4.70 8.68 -3.16
N SER A 139 -3.88 8.25 -4.12
CA SER A 139 -4.23 8.22 -5.54
C SER A 139 -3.81 6.90 -6.17
N TYR A 140 -4.56 6.50 -7.19
CA TYR A 140 -4.35 5.27 -7.94
C TYR A 140 -4.64 5.52 -9.42
N ASP A 141 -3.67 5.28 -10.29
CA ASP A 141 -3.81 5.52 -11.75
C ASP A 141 -4.11 4.23 -12.54
N GLY A 142 -4.23 3.09 -11.86
CA GLY A 142 -4.39 1.77 -12.48
C GLY A 142 -3.13 0.91 -12.45
N LEU A 143 -1.96 1.48 -12.12
CA LEU A 143 -0.68 0.78 -12.02
C LEU A 143 0.06 1.12 -10.73
N ALA A 144 -0.05 2.35 -10.25
CA ALA A 144 0.67 2.84 -9.08
C ALA A 144 -0.26 3.44 -8.04
N LEU A 145 0.07 3.20 -6.77
CA LEU A 145 -0.53 3.84 -5.61
C LEU A 145 0.39 4.93 -5.10
N ASN A 146 -0.15 6.10 -4.80
CA ASN A 146 0.61 7.20 -4.25
C ASN A 146 -0.12 7.83 -3.06
N LEU A 147 0.48 7.76 -1.88
CA LEU A 147 0.00 8.30 -0.61
C LEU A 147 0.87 9.48 -0.21
N VAL A 148 0.26 10.65 -0.09
CA VAL A 148 0.96 11.92 0.11
C VAL A 148 0.36 12.71 1.26
N ASP A 149 1.20 13.35 2.05
CA ASP A 149 0.83 14.48 2.92
C ASP A 149 0.77 15.76 2.06
N GLU A 150 -0.45 16.26 1.82
CA GLU A 150 -0.66 17.40 0.92
C GLU A 150 -0.03 18.70 1.45
N ALA A 151 0.05 18.87 2.76
CA ALA A 151 0.64 20.06 3.37
C ALA A 151 2.18 20.05 3.23
N ALA A 152 2.79 18.89 3.47
CA ALA A 152 4.22 18.69 3.28
C ALA A 152 4.62 18.85 1.80
N GLU A 153 3.86 18.25 0.88
CA GLU A 153 4.11 18.40 -0.55
C GLU A 153 3.99 19.86 -1.01
N ALA A 154 2.96 20.59 -0.54
CA ALA A 154 2.78 22.00 -0.89
C ALA A 154 3.92 22.88 -0.35
N ARG A 155 4.49 22.57 0.81
CA ARG A 155 5.68 23.25 1.34
C ARG A 155 6.91 22.96 0.48
N LEU A 156 7.18 21.69 0.20
CA LEU A 156 8.35 21.27 -0.59
C LEU A 156 8.34 21.87 -2.00
N ARG A 157 7.18 21.88 -2.68
CA ARG A 157 7.05 22.54 -4.00
C ARG A 157 7.35 24.04 -3.95
N LYS A 158 6.99 24.73 -2.86
CA LYS A 158 7.31 26.16 -2.70
C LYS A 158 8.80 26.38 -2.47
N ASP A 159 9.46 25.48 -1.77
CA ASP A 159 10.90 25.56 -1.51
C ASP A 159 11.71 25.24 -2.77
N GLU A 160 11.25 24.29 -3.59
CA GLU A 160 11.81 24.02 -4.92
C GLU A 160 11.63 25.23 -5.87
N ALA A 161 10.44 25.84 -5.91
CA ALA A 161 10.18 27.00 -6.77
C ALA A 161 10.97 28.26 -6.39
N LYS A 162 11.58 28.29 -5.19
CA LYS A 162 12.43 29.39 -4.72
C LYS A 162 13.92 29.17 -5.01
N ARG A 163 14.34 27.95 -5.33
CA ARG A 163 15.73 27.62 -5.70
C ARG A 163 15.96 27.88 -7.18
#